data_AF-A0A392MKR0-F1
#
_entry.id   AF-A0A392MKR0-F1
#
_cell.length_a   1.000
_cell.length_b   1.000
_cell.length_c   1.000
_cell.angle_alpha   90.00
_cell.angle_beta   90.00
_cell.angle_gamma   90.00
#
_symmetry.space_group_name_H-M   'P 1'
#
loop_
_entity.id
_entity.type
_entity.pdbx_description
1 polymer ?
#
loop_
_entity_poly.entity_id
_entity_poly.type
_entity_poly.pdbx_seq_one_letter_code
_entity_poly.pdbx_strand_id
1 'polypeptide(L)'
;QNLEDDLQTLKQLRSDLERHSDPSLPARRDLFQTYFKALCQVETRFPISPEPDHVNALTFVWFDAFKPKLKASQQNIHLEKGSVLFNLGAVYSQIGLTFDRNTVDGRRQASHAFMAAAGSFAYLRDNASMKVSVGSSTTLDLSVECAGMLEKLMLAQAQECVFENTIAKGSTPGVCAKISRQVGLYYEEALA
;
A
#
# COMPACT_ATOMS: atom_id res chain seq x y z
N GLN A 1 -20.33 -11.52 -21.89
CA GLN A 1 -19.00 -11.52 -21.25
C GLN A 1 -18.79 -12.91 -20.67
N ASN A 2 -17.70 -13.57 -21.01
CA ASN A 2 -17.48 -14.98 -20.73
C ASN A 2 -16.76 -15.12 -19.38
N LEU A 3 -17.41 -15.75 -18.40
CA LEU A 3 -16.90 -15.85 -17.02
C LEU A 3 -15.57 -16.61 -16.93
N GLU A 4 -15.34 -17.54 -17.86
CA GLU A 4 -14.09 -18.31 -17.94
C GLU A 4 -12.90 -17.42 -18.34
N ASP A 5 -13.13 -16.47 -19.25
CA ASP A 5 -12.12 -15.49 -19.68
C ASP A 5 -11.78 -14.48 -18.56
N ASP A 6 -12.77 -14.07 -17.77
CA ASP A 6 -12.59 -13.18 -16.63
C ASP A 6 -11.78 -13.87 -15.50
N LEU A 7 -12.06 -15.14 -15.21
CA LEU A 7 -11.31 -15.91 -14.20
C LEU A 7 -9.87 -16.17 -14.65
N GLN A 8 -9.66 -16.44 -15.93
CA GLN A 8 -8.32 -16.62 -16.50
C GLN A 8 -7.52 -15.31 -16.41
N THR A 9 -8.17 -14.17 -16.64
CA THR A 9 -7.57 -12.85 -16.47
C THR A 9 -7.14 -12.60 -15.02
N LEU A 10 -7.98 -12.94 -14.04
CA LEU A 10 -7.64 -12.80 -12.61
C LEU A 10 -6.42 -13.67 -12.22
N LYS A 11 -6.37 -14.91 -12.71
CA LYS A 11 -5.22 -15.81 -12.51
C LYS A 11 -3.96 -15.24 -13.14
N GLN A 12 -4.07 -14.67 -14.35
CA GLN A 12 -2.96 -14.05 -15.04
C GLN A 12 -2.42 -12.84 -14.27
N LEU A 13 -3.30 -11.95 -13.80
CA LEU A 13 -2.92 -10.79 -12.98
C LEU A 13 -2.18 -11.22 -11.70
N ARG A 14 -2.66 -12.26 -11.01
CA ARG A 14 -1.96 -12.79 -9.83
C ARG A 14 -0.60 -13.37 -10.20
N SER A 15 -0.51 -14.16 -11.26
CA SER A 15 0.75 -14.73 -11.73
C SER A 15 1.76 -13.65 -12.09
N ASP A 16 1.31 -12.56 -12.73
CA ASP A 16 2.16 -11.42 -13.08
C ASP A 16 2.73 -10.72 -11.84
N LEU A 17 1.99 -10.69 -10.71
CA LEU A 17 2.48 -10.16 -9.44
C LEU A 17 3.56 -11.05 -8.80
N GLU A 18 3.48 -12.36 -8.99
CA GLU A 18 4.42 -13.35 -8.43
C GLU A 18 5.68 -13.55 -9.30
N ARG A 19 5.70 -13.03 -10.54
CA ARG A 19 6.84 -13.16 -11.45
C ARG A 19 8.09 -12.43 -10.93
N HIS A 20 9.23 -13.11 -11.04
CA HIS A 20 10.52 -12.62 -10.55
C HIS A 20 11.23 -11.63 -11.50
N SER A 21 10.86 -11.58 -12.78
CA SER A 21 11.36 -10.55 -13.71
C SER A 21 10.69 -9.22 -13.35
N ASP A 22 11.39 -8.40 -12.58
CA ASP A 22 10.85 -7.19 -11.97
C ASP A 22 10.37 -6.16 -13.03
N PRO A 23 9.04 -5.93 -13.19
CA PRO A 23 8.55 -4.85 -14.02
C PRO A 23 8.89 -3.51 -13.35
N SER A 24 9.15 -2.45 -14.14
CA SER A 24 9.42 -1.12 -13.57
C SER A 24 8.40 -0.74 -12.47
N LEU A 25 8.82 -0.01 -11.43
CA LEU A 25 7.95 0.34 -10.30
C LEU A 25 6.58 0.92 -10.72
N PRO A 26 6.47 1.81 -11.73
CA PRO A 26 5.16 2.26 -12.21
C PRO A 26 4.28 1.15 -12.80
N ALA A 27 4.86 0.22 -13.56
CA ALA A 27 4.13 -0.93 -14.09
C ALA A 27 3.67 -1.87 -12.95
N ARG A 28 4.51 -2.06 -11.93
CA ARG A 28 4.13 -2.82 -10.73
C ARG A 28 2.97 -2.18 -9.97
N ARG A 29 3.00 -0.85 -9.79
CA ARG A 29 1.89 -0.07 -9.22
C ARG A 29 0.60 -0.31 -10.00
N ASP A 30 0.63 -0.20 -11.33
CA ASP A 30 -0.54 -0.35 -12.18
C ASP A 30 -1.12 -1.77 -12.12
N LEU A 31 -0.25 -2.77 -12.02
CA LEU A 31 -0.65 -4.17 -11.82
C LEU A 31 -1.35 -4.36 -10.46
N PHE A 32 -0.78 -3.85 -9.37
CA PHE A 32 -1.44 -3.91 -8.05
C PHE A 32 -2.79 -3.19 -8.03
N GLN A 33 -2.90 -2.01 -8.66
CA GLN A 33 -4.17 -1.30 -8.76
C GLN A 33 -5.22 -2.09 -9.55
N THR A 34 -4.82 -2.67 -10.68
CA THR A 34 -5.72 -3.44 -11.55
C THR A 34 -6.19 -4.71 -10.84
N TYR A 35 -5.28 -5.42 -10.19
CA TYR A 35 -5.59 -6.61 -9.44
C TYR A 35 -6.48 -6.31 -8.21
N PHE A 36 -6.20 -5.25 -7.46
CA PHE A 36 -7.04 -4.83 -6.34
C PHE A 36 -8.49 -4.53 -6.77
N LYS A 37 -8.67 -3.82 -7.89
CA LYS A 37 -10.01 -3.56 -8.45
C LYS A 37 -10.73 -4.85 -8.81
N ALA A 38 -10.03 -5.81 -9.41
CA ALA A 38 -10.59 -7.11 -9.73
C ALA A 38 -11.00 -7.87 -8.46
N LEU A 39 -10.17 -7.88 -7.40
CA LEU A 39 -10.51 -8.49 -6.11
C LEU A 39 -11.75 -7.87 -5.47
N CYS A 40 -11.91 -6.54 -5.52
CA CYS A 40 -13.11 -5.87 -5.05
C CYS A 40 -14.36 -6.34 -5.80
N GLN A 41 -14.28 -6.58 -7.11
CA GLN A 41 -15.40 -7.11 -7.87
C GLN A 41 -15.70 -8.57 -7.52
N VAL A 42 -14.66 -9.40 -7.37
CA VAL A 42 -14.79 -10.81 -6.97
C VAL A 42 -15.50 -10.93 -5.62
N GLU A 43 -15.12 -10.14 -4.62
CA GLU A 43 -15.74 -10.12 -3.29
C GLU A 43 -17.25 -9.87 -3.35
N THR A 44 -17.74 -9.06 -4.30
CA THR A 44 -19.19 -8.79 -4.45
C THR A 44 -19.98 -9.93 -5.11
N ARG A 45 -19.30 -10.89 -5.75
CA ARG A 45 -19.92 -11.94 -6.57
C ARG A 45 -19.73 -13.33 -5.99
N PHE A 46 -18.63 -13.56 -5.27
CA PHE A 46 -18.24 -14.86 -4.74
C PHE A 46 -18.00 -14.74 -3.24
N PRO A 47 -18.87 -15.32 -2.41
CA PRO A 47 -18.57 -15.42 -0.98
C PRO A 47 -17.43 -16.42 -0.78
N ILE A 48 -16.29 -15.94 -0.31
CA ILE A 48 -15.09 -16.75 -0.02
C ILE A 48 -14.92 -16.77 1.49
N SER A 49 -15.31 -17.89 2.11
CA SER A 49 -15.08 -18.14 3.54
C SER A 49 -15.05 -19.66 3.81
N PRO A 50 -14.71 -20.08 5.04
CA PRO A 50 -14.77 -21.48 5.45
C PRO A 50 -16.19 -22.08 5.55
N GLU A 51 -17.25 -21.30 5.32
CA GLU A 51 -18.63 -21.79 5.41
C GLU A 51 -18.97 -22.82 4.33
N PRO A 52 -19.84 -23.81 4.60
CA PRO A 52 -20.13 -24.91 3.67
C PRO A 52 -20.65 -24.47 2.30
N ASP A 53 -21.44 -23.40 2.24
CA ASP A 53 -22.05 -22.88 1.01
C ASP A 53 -21.18 -21.82 0.31
N HIS A 54 -19.99 -21.53 0.84
CA HIS A 54 -19.05 -20.55 0.28
C HIS A 54 -17.90 -21.24 -0.49
N VAL A 55 -17.17 -20.45 -1.27
CA VAL A 55 -15.96 -20.91 -1.97
C VAL A 55 -14.85 -21.13 -0.93
N ASN A 56 -14.69 -22.36 -0.47
CA ASN A 56 -13.74 -22.74 0.60
C ASN A 56 -12.46 -23.44 0.10
N ALA A 57 -12.35 -23.70 -1.21
CA ALA A 57 -11.16 -24.33 -1.81
C ALA A 57 -9.99 -23.36 -2.01
N LEU A 58 -10.22 -22.05 -1.83
CA LEU A 58 -9.23 -21.00 -2.10
C LEU A 58 -8.55 -20.56 -0.79
N THR A 59 -7.24 -20.75 -0.71
CA THR A 59 -6.42 -20.30 0.42
C THR A 59 -5.39 -19.30 -0.06
N PHE A 60 -5.36 -18.12 0.56
CA PHE A 60 -4.36 -17.09 0.30
C PHE A 60 -3.24 -17.19 1.32
N VAL A 61 -2.00 -17.07 0.87
CA VAL A 61 -0.80 -17.12 1.71
C VAL A 61 0.09 -15.93 1.41
N TRP A 62 0.44 -15.17 2.43
CA TRP A 62 1.34 -14.02 2.35
C TRP A 62 2.36 -14.05 3.49
N PHE A 63 3.56 -13.58 3.21
CA PHE A 63 4.65 -13.48 4.19
C PHE A 63 4.70 -12.08 4.79
N ASP A 64 5.08 -12.00 6.07
CA ASP A 64 5.25 -10.72 6.76
C ASP A 64 6.39 -9.91 6.12
N ALA A 65 6.13 -8.66 5.78
CA ALA A 65 7.07 -7.76 5.11
C ALA A 65 8.33 -7.47 5.93
N PHE A 66 8.25 -7.51 7.27
CA PHE A 66 9.36 -7.18 8.17
C PHE A 66 10.01 -8.42 8.78
N LYS A 67 9.26 -9.53 8.85
CA LYS A 67 9.71 -10.82 9.39
C LYS A 67 9.43 -11.94 8.39
N PRO A 68 10.23 -12.11 7.32
CA PRO A 68 9.93 -13.04 6.22
C PRO A 68 9.77 -14.52 6.59
N LYS A 69 10.15 -14.91 7.82
CA LYS A 69 9.92 -16.27 8.35
C LYS A 69 8.47 -16.49 8.82
N LEU A 70 7.71 -15.42 9.05
CA LEU A 70 6.32 -15.46 9.46
C LEU A 70 5.42 -15.35 8.23
N LYS A 71 4.28 -16.03 8.25
CA LYS A 71 3.28 -15.99 7.19
C LYS A 71 1.87 -16.02 7.75
N ALA A 72 0.94 -15.38 7.06
CA ALA A 72 -0.49 -15.55 7.23
C ALA A 72 -1.05 -16.46 6.13
N SER A 73 -2.01 -17.29 6.49
CA SER A 73 -2.76 -18.17 5.60
C SER A 73 -4.24 -18.11 5.97
N GLN A 74 -5.07 -17.67 5.02
CA GLN A 74 -6.51 -17.50 5.25
C GLN A 74 -7.33 -17.97 4.04
N GLN A 75 -8.48 -18.59 4.30
CA GLN A 75 -9.51 -18.90 3.30
C GLN A 75 -10.50 -17.73 3.17
N ASN A 76 -9.98 -16.52 3.03
CA ASN A 76 -10.76 -15.29 2.89
C ASN A 76 -10.00 -14.29 2.00
N ILE A 77 -10.71 -13.65 1.08
CA ILE A 77 -10.20 -12.62 0.17
C ILE A 77 -9.63 -11.39 0.88
N HIS A 78 -10.00 -11.13 2.14
CA HIS A 78 -9.51 -9.95 2.86
C HIS A 78 -7.98 -9.97 3.06
N LEU A 79 -7.37 -11.14 3.35
CA LEU A 79 -5.91 -11.25 3.46
C LEU A 79 -5.23 -10.85 2.14
N GLU A 80 -5.77 -11.30 1.02
CA GLU A 80 -5.28 -10.96 -0.31
C GLU A 80 -5.37 -9.45 -0.56
N LYS A 81 -6.55 -8.86 -0.33
CA LYS A 81 -6.77 -7.42 -0.52
C LYS A 81 -5.87 -6.57 0.38
N GLY A 82 -5.72 -6.95 1.65
CA GLY A 82 -4.85 -6.27 2.61
C GLY A 82 -3.39 -6.29 2.16
N SER A 83 -2.90 -7.47 1.74
CA SER A 83 -1.53 -7.65 1.26
C SER A 83 -1.25 -6.87 -0.03
N VAL A 84 -2.22 -6.85 -0.95
CA VAL A 84 -2.12 -6.04 -2.18
C VAL A 84 -2.08 -4.55 -1.88
N LEU A 85 -2.88 -4.05 -0.94
CA LEU A 85 -2.85 -2.65 -0.51
C LEU A 85 -1.53 -2.27 0.16
N PHE A 86 -1.01 -3.13 1.03
CA PHE A 86 0.30 -2.94 1.65
C PHE A 86 1.39 -2.82 0.58
N ASN A 87 1.43 -3.74 -0.36
CA ASN A 87 2.40 -3.72 -1.45
C ASN A 87 2.23 -2.52 -2.39
N LEU A 88 1.00 -2.06 -2.62
CA LEU A 88 0.75 -0.84 -3.37
C LEU A 88 1.37 0.38 -2.66
N GLY A 89 1.18 0.50 -1.34
CA GLY A 89 1.82 1.52 -0.53
C GLY A 89 3.36 1.45 -0.59
N ALA A 90 3.91 0.23 -0.49
CA ALA A 90 5.35 -0.01 -0.59
C ALA A 90 5.93 0.36 -1.97
N VAL A 91 5.23 0.06 -3.06
CA VAL A 91 5.69 0.45 -4.40
C VAL A 91 5.65 1.96 -4.58
N TYR A 92 4.60 2.63 -4.09
CA TYR A 92 4.54 4.09 -4.13
C TYR A 92 5.68 4.76 -3.35
N SER A 93 6.03 4.22 -2.17
CA SER A 93 7.16 4.75 -1.39
C SER A 93 8.48 4.57 -2.13
N GLN A 94 8.70 3.40 -2.76
CA GLN A 94 9.87 3.15 -3.60
C GLN A 94 9.93 4.09 -4.80
N ILE A 95 8.79 4.34 -5.49
CA ILE A 95 8.72 5.33 -6.58
C ILE A 95 9.14 6.71 -6.07
N GLY A 96 8.67 7.14 -4.90
CA GLY A 96 9.04 8.41 -4.29
C GLY A 96 10.55 8.57 -4.11
N LEU A 97 11.24 7.49 -3.75
CA LEU A 97 12.70 7.46 -3.59
C LEU A 97 13.48 7.52 -4.92
N THR A 98 12.85 7.28 -6.07
CA THR A 98 13.53 7.33 -7.37
C THR A 98 13.71 8.73 -7.94
N PHE A 99 12.97 9.72 -7.43
CA PHE A 99 13.01 11.08 -7.97
C PHE A 99 14.17 11.91 -7.39
N ASP A 100 14.80 12.73 -8.24
CA ASP A 100 15.87 13.62 -7.82
C ASP A 100 15.36 14.82 -7.01
N ARG A 101 15.52 14.74 -5.68
CA ARG A 101 15.13 15.78 -4.72
C ARG A 101 15.96 17.07 -4.82
N ASN A 102 17.00 17.14 -5.66
CA ASN A 102 17.69 18.40 -5.93
C ASN A 102 16.89 19.29 -6.89
N THR A 103 16.02 18.71 -7.71
CA THR A 103 15.18 19.45 -8.66
C THR A 103 13.81 19.82 -8.06
N VAL A 104 13.24 20.94 -8.52
CA VAL A 104 11.87 21.36 -8.12
C VAL A 104 10.84 20.31 -8.52
N ASP A 105 10.98 19.76 -9.73
CA ASP A 105 10.06 18.76 -10.26
C ASP A 105 10.19 17.42 -9.52
N GLY A 106 11.42 16.94 -9.27
CA GLY A 106 11.65 15.71 -8.52
C GLY A 106 11.11 15.77 -7.09
N ARG A 107 11.26 16.89 -6.37
CA ARG A 107 10.62 17.06 -5.05
C ARG A 107 9.10 17.01 -5.12
N ARG A 108 8.50 17.61 -6.16
CA ARG A 108 7.05 17.57 -6.36
C ARG A 108 6.58 16.14 -6.62
N GLN A 109 7.27 15.42 -7.50
CA GLN A 109 6.93 14.05 -7.86
C GLN A 109 7.13 13.08 -6.69
N ALA A 110 8.22 13.22 -5.93
CA ALA A 110 8.45 12.48 -4.69
C ALA A 110 7.33 12.70 -3.67
N SER A 111 6.98 13.97 -3.42
CA SER A 111 5.87 14.33 -2.52
C SER A 111 4.55 13.67 -2.94
N HIS A 112 4.21 13.71 -4.23
CA HIS A 112 3.00 13.06 -4.74
C HIS A 112 3.02 11.53 -4.56
N ALA A 113 4.17 10.89 -4.80
CA ALA A 113 4.32 9.45 -4.62
C ALA A 113 4.19 9.04 -3.14
N PHE A 114 4.81 9.79 -2.22
CA PHE A 114 4.66 9.56 -0.78
C PHE A 114 3.23 9.80 -0.29
N MET A 115 2.53 10.82 -0.80
CA MET A 115 1.10 11.01 -0.50
C MET A 115 0.25 9.83 -0.99
N ALA A 116 0.56 9.27 -2.16
CA ALA A 116 -0.14 8.08 -2.67
C ALA A 116 0.16 6.83 -1.84
N ALA A 117 1.40 6.67 -1.35
CA ALA A 117 1.76 5.62 -0.40
C ALA A 117 0.97 5.77 0.91
N ALA A 118 0.94 6.98 1.48
CA ALA A 118 0.17 7.29 2.67
C ALA A 118 -1.31 6.95 2.50
N GLY A 119 -1.92 7.35 1.37
CA GLY A 119 -3.32 7.02 1.07
C GLY A 119 -3.59 5.52 0.96
N SER A 120 -2.62 4.74 0.45
CA SER A 120 -2.73 3.27 0.37
C SER A 120 -2.72 2.65 1.77
N PHE A 121 -1.82 3.10 2.64
CA PHE A 121 -1.75 2.62 4.04
C PHE A 121 -2.94 3.10 4.89
N ALA A 122 -3.42 4.32 4.69
CA ALA A 122 -4.64 4.82 5.32
C ALA A 122 -5.84 3.95 4.94
N TYR A 123 -5.98 3.63 3.65
CA TYR A 123 -7.07 2.78 3.17
C TYR A 123 -6.96 1.36 3.74
N LEU A 124 -5.75 0.80 3.80
CA LEU A 124 -5.48 -0.49 4.47
C LEU A 124 -5.95 -0.46 5.92
N ARG A 125 -5.50 0.52 6.70
CA ARG A 125 -5.86 0.71 8.11
C ARG A 125 -7.37 0.75 8.31
N ASP A 126 -8.05 1.60 7.54
CA ASP A 126 -9.44 1.95 7.78
C ASP A 126 -10.42 0.88 7.24
N ASN A 127 -10.04 0.12 6.21
CA ASN A 127 -10.98 -0.73 5.46
C ASN A 127 -10.62 -2.22 5.43
N ALA A 128 -9.35 -2.59 5.62
CA ALA A 128 -8.88 -3.95 5.41
C ALA A 128 -8.26 -4.58 6.67
N SER A 129 -7.45 -3.86 7.45
CA SER A 129 -6.73 -4.41 8.61
C SER A 129 -7.64 -5.16 9.60
N MET A 130 -8.76 -4.56 10.00
CA MET A 130 -9.73 -5.23 10.90
C MET A 130 -10.36 -6.48 10.27
N LYS A 131 -10.56 -6.50 8.95
CA LYS A 131 -11.13 -7.65 8.25
C LYS A 131 -10.13 -8.80 8.12
N VAL A 132 -8.85 -8.47 7.94
CA VAL A 132 -7.76 -9.47 7.95
C VAL A 132 -7.62 -10.10 9.34
N SER A 133 -7.74 -9.31 10.41
CA SER A 133 -7.56 -9.82 11.79
C SER A 133 -8.65 -10.79 12.25
N VAL A 134 -9.82 -10.80 11.60
CA VAL A 134 -10.89 -11.78 11.88
C VAL A 134 -10.55 -13.18 11.38
N GLY A 135 -9.57 -13.31 10.46
CA GLY A 135 -9.14 -14.60 9.94
C GLY A 135 -8.31 -15.43 10.93
N SER A 136 -8.04 -16.68 10.57
CA SER A 136 -7.34 -17.67 11.40
C SER A 136 -5.85 -17.37 11.66
N SER A 137 -5.24 -16.46 10.91
CA SER A 137 -3.85 -16.03 11.11
C SER A 137 -3.59 -14.67 10.47
N THR A 138 -2.79 -13.81 11.10
CA THR A 138 -2.43 -12.48 10.57
C THR A 138 -0.95 -12.20 10.84
N THR A 139 -0.37 -11.33 10.02
CA THR A 139 1.00 -10.80 10.18
C THR A 139 0.93 -9.36 10.70
N LEU A 140 2.04 -8.87 11.27
CA LEU A 140 2.06 -7.58 11.97
C LEU A 140 1.99 -6.40 11.00
N ASP A 141 2.58 -6.56 9.82
CA ASP A 141 2.58 -5.61 8.71
C ASP A 141 1.18 -5.17 8.25
N LEU A 142 0.17 -6.03 8.40
CA LEU A 142 -1.22 -5.74 8.05
C LEU A 142 -2.05 -5.19 9.21
N SER A 143 -1.47 -4.99 10.40
CA SER A 143 -2.19 -4.45 11.56
C SER A 143 -2.59 -2.99 11.38
N VAL A 144 -3.60 -2.55 12.13
CA VAL A 144 -4.09 -1.16 12.12
C VAL A 144 -2.97 -0.21 12.55
N GLU A 145 -2.21 -0.60 13.56
CA GLU A 145 -1.11 0.17 14.13
C GLU A 145 0.04 0.30 13.13
N CYS A 146 0.43 -0.81 12.48
CA CYS A 146 1.49 -0.78 11.48
C CYS A 146 1.11 0.06 10.27
N ALA A 147 -0.10 -0.14 9.72
CA ALA A 147 -0.59 0.66 8.61
C ALA A 147 -0.69 2.15 8.97
N GLY A 148 -1.15 2.47 10.19
CA GLY A 148 -1.20 3.85 10.70
C GLY A 148 0.19 4.48 10.83
N MET A 149 1.17 3.75 11.37
CA MET A 149 2.55 4.23 11.46
C MET A 149 3.15 4.49 10.07
N LEU A 150 2.96 3.55 9.13
CA LEU A 150 3.46 3.71 7.75
C LEU A 150 2.79 4.88 7.03
N GLU A 151 1.48 5.10 7.22
CA GLU A 151 0.80 6.29 6.70
C GLU A 151 1.48 7.58 7.20
N LYS A 152 1.70 7.69 8.52
CA LYS A 152 2.33 8.87 9.13
C LYS A 152 3.75 9.08 8.63
N LEU A 153 4.53 8.01 8.51
CA LEU A 153 5.88 8.05 7.97
C LEU A 153 5.88 8.58 6.52
N MET A 154 4.96 8.11 5.68
CA MET A 154 4.84 8.58 4.29
C MET A 154 4.39 10.04 4.22
N LEU A 155 3.46 10.48 5.08
CA LEU A 155 3.07 11.90 5.18
C LEU A 155 4.24 12.78 5.62
N ALA A 156 5.06 12.32 6.57
CA ALA A 156 6.26 13.03 7.00
C ALA A 156 7.23 13.24 5.83
N GLN A 157 7.53 12.18 5.07
CA GLN A 157 8.40 12.25 3.88
C GLN A 157 7.80 13.14 2.77
N ALA A 158 6.49 13.09 2.56
CA ALA A 158 5.82 13.97 1.62
C ALA A 158 5.95 15.45 2.01
N GLN A 159 5.79 15.75 3.30
CA GLN A 159 5.90 17.10 3.85
C GLN A 159 7.35 17.60 3.84
N GLU A 160 8.32 16.72 4.05
CA GLU A 160 9.75 17.02 3.93
C GLU A 160 10.09 17.49 2.51
N CYS A 161 9.57 16.80 1.47
CA CYS A 161 9.73 17.23 0.08
C CYS A 161 9.11 18.62 -0.18
N VAL A 162 7.97 18.92 0.44
CA VAL A 162 7.32 20.25 0.37
C VAL A 162 8.18 21.31 1.05
N PHE A 163 8.77 20.99 2.20
CA PHE A 163 9.68 21.88 2.92
C PHE A 163 10.91 22.24 2.08
N GLU A 164 11.59 21.24 1.53
CA GLU A 164 12.74 21.46 0.63
C GLU A 164 12.36 22.33 -0.57
N ASN A 165 11.19 22.08 -1.16
CA ASN A 165 10.70 22.90 -2.27
C ASN A 165 10.38 24.34 -1.85
N THR A 166 9.89 24.52 -0.63
CA THR A 166 9.59 25.84 -0.07
C THR A 166 10.86 26.66 0.14
N ILE A 167 11.93 26.02 0.63
CA ILE A 167 13.27 26.63 0.74
C ILE A 167 13.80 27.00 -0.64
N ALA A 168 13.76 26.06 -1.59
CA ALA A 168 14.29 26.27 -2.94
C ALA A 168 13.58 27.41 -3.69
N LYS A 169 12.31 27.67 -3.38
CA LYS A 169 11.53 28.80 -3.93
C LYS A 169 11.87 30.16 -3.30
N GLY A 170 12.71 30.20 -2.26
CA GLY A 170 13.03 31.43 -1.53
C GLY A 170 11.85 31.96 -0.70
N SER A 171 11.02 31.07 -0.17
CA SER A 171 9.89 31.47 0.69
C SER A 171 10.38 32.11 2.00
N THR A 172 9.52 32.87 2.67
CA THR A 172 9.91 33.58 3.90
C THR A 172 10.28 32.62 5.03
N PRO A 173 11.21 33.00 5.93
CA PRO A 173 11.60 32.14 7.06
C PRO A 173 10.42 31.68 7.93
N GLY A 174 9.41 32.54 8.10
CA GLY A 174 8.20 32.20 8.85
C GLY A 174 7.37 31.09 8.21
N VAL A 175 7.31 31.02 6.87
CA VAL A 175 6.65 29.92 6.15
C VAL A 175 7.48 28.65 6.28
N CYS A 176 8.80 28.73 6.04
CA CYS A 176 9.71 27.59 6.19
C CYS A 176 9.64 26.98 7.61
N ALA A 177 9.63 27.81 8.66
CA ALA A 177 9.54 27.36 10.04
C ALA A 177 8.23 26.61 10.34
N LYS A 178 7.08 27.09 9.83
CA LYS A 178 5.79 26.42 10.02
C LYS A 178 5.76 25.05 9.36
N ILE A 179 6.27 24.95 8.14
CA ILE A 179 6.31 23.67 7.40
C ILE A 179 7.28 22.71 8.09
N SER A 180 8.48 23.17 8.46
CA SER A 180 9.46 22.36 9.19
C SER A 180 8.91 21.80 10.50
N ARG A 181 8.20 22.63 11.27
CA ARG A 181 7.51 22.17 12.49
C ARG A 181 6.52 21.06 12.19
N GLN A 182 5.75 21.16 11.10
CA GLN A 182 4.79 20.12 10.71
C GLN A 182 5.48 18.82 10.28
N VAL A 183 6.64 18.90 9.62
CA VAL A 183 7.48 17.73 9.30
C VAL A 183 7.88 17.01 10.60
N GLY A 184 8.37 17.77 11.59
CA GLY A 184 8.75 17.21 12.89
C GLY A 184 7.60 16.50 13.59
N LEU A 185 6.42 17.12 13.64
CA LEU A 185 5.22 16.51 14.24
C LEU A 185 4.84 15.18 13.57
N TYR A 186 4.90 15.10 12.23
CA TYR A 186 4.59 13.83 11.55
C TYR A 186 5.63 12.74 11.82
N TYR A 187 6.91 13.07 11.95
CA TYR A 187 7.93 12.08 12.33
C TYR A 187 7.79 11.64 13.78
N GLU A 188 7.43 12.54 14.70
CA GLU A 188 7.12 12.20 16.10
C GLU A 188 5.91 11.27 16.19
N GLU A 189 4.83 11.56 15.45
CA GLU A 189 3.65 10.69 15.37
C GLU A 189 3.94 9.32 14.76
N ALA A 190 4.90 9.22 13.84
CA ALA A 190 5.31 7.93 13.25
C ALA A 190 6.21 7.10 14.18
N LEU A 191 6.89 7.74 15.14
CA LEU A 191 7.76 7.07 16.10
C LEU A 191 7.02 6.55 17.34
N ALA A 192 5.93 7.20 17.72
CA ALA A 192 5.10 6.90 18.89
C ALA A 192 4.34 5.57 18.75
#